data_AF-A0A7K9AL70-F1
#
_entry.id   AF-A0A7K9AL70-F1
#
_cell.length_a   1.000
_cell.length_b   1.000
_cell.length_c   1.000
_cell.angle_alpha   90.00
_cell.angle_beta   90.00
_cell.angle_gamma   90.00
#
_symmetry.space_group_name_H-M   'P 1'
#
loop_
_entity.id
_entity.type
_entity.pdbx_description
1 polymer ?
#
loop_
_entity_poly.entity_id
_entity_poly.type
_entity_poly.pdbx_seq_one_letter_code
_entity_poly.pdbx_strand_id
1 'polypeptide(L)'
;SENTYLSQIYNLTLLCMEDYIVEPQSVQFLVQHGFDFNKQYSQGIPYHKGNDKGNENQSQSVRTFFLELIRAKKPLILHNGLIDLVFLYQCFYAHLPDSLGTFTADLSEMFPAGIYDTKYASEFETRFVASYLEYAYKKCKRENCKLKDSSSQHLTIEFCNYPASMSCYIDYRYCSLEEASHSVGGADTVPVCEKFSAYGWCPNGVKCPQSHNIDLIIDEDDKFLEEKRKKRKHKWKRRKNVEGSAKEFEQQSSGKEMELAQNGEEGPPRKQSCPCEPAAAMELAEVTCNTEGTQLEETDVEPETETAPAAGKRRESQALSSQGGTHRAGFDAFMTGYIMAYVWMLKKGISTDCGTGPWLPECHNKLYLSGKSVPLQIVKSSFSKSSKAHSQKMKLAWASG
;
A
#
# COMPACT_ATOMS: atom_id res chain seq x y z
N SER A 1 27.18 4.73 0.20
CA SER A 1 26.50 6.04 0.01
C SER A 1 25.43 6.20 1.08
N GLU A 2 25.18 7.43 1.55
CA GLU A 2 24.27 7.71 2.68
C GLU A 2 22.81 7.27 2.49
N ASN A 3 22.37 7.01 1.24
CA ASN A 3 21.01 6.58 0.90
C ASN A 3 20.97 5.22 0.19
N THR A 4 21.90 4.33 0.53
CA THR A 4 21.84 2.93 0.07
C THR A 4 21.10 2.08 1.10
N TYR A 5 20.10 1.33 0.67
CA TYR A 5 19.36 0.38 1.50
C TYR A 5 19.57 -1.04 0.99
N LEU A 6 19.87 -1.95 1.92
CA LEU A 6 19.85 -3.38 1.67
C LEU A 6 18.44 -3.91 1.89
N SER A 7 17.85 -4.51 0.85
CA SER A 7 16.47 -5.01 0.85
C SER A 7 16.42 -6.53 0.84
N GLN A 8 15.62 -7.09 1.73
CA GLN A 8 15.27 -8.52 1.76
C GLN A 8 13.76 -8.65 1.79
N ILE A 9 13.22 -9.46 0.87
CA ILE A 9 11.78 -9.65 0.70
C ILE A 9 11.46 -11.12 0.96
N TYR A 10 10.45 -11.36 1.79
CA TYR A 10 9.97 -12.69 2.11
C TYR A 10 8.49 -12.81 1.73
N ASN A 11 8.13 -13.91 1.09
CA ASN A 11 6.73 -14.29 0.89
C ASN A 11 6.42 -15.46 1.83
N LEU A 12 5.60 -15.22 2.84
CA LEU A 12 5.15 -16.26 3.77
C LEU A 12 3.79 -16.78 3.30
N THR A 13 3.73 -18.05 2.92
CA THR A 13 2.47 -18.71 2.57
C THR A 13 1.89 -19.33 3.83
N LEU A 14 0.74 -18.84 4.29
CA LEU A 14 0.15 -19.20 5.59
C LEU A 14 -1.19 -19.91 5.40
N LEU A 15 -1.51 -20.85 6.28
CA LEU A 15 -2.77 -21.60 6.27
C LEU A 15 -3.48 -21.46 7.63
N CYS A 16 -4.70 -20.93 7.60
CA CYS A 16 -5.52 -20.87 8.81
C CYS A 16 -6.11 -22.24 9.11
N MET A 17 -5.96 -22.72 10.34
CA MET A 17 -6.46 -24.02 10.79
C MET A 17 -7.85 -23.94 11.44
N GLU A 18 -8.52 -22.79 11.33
CA GLU A 18 -9.85 -22.52 11.88
C GLU A 18 -10.75 -22.05 10.75
N ASP A 19 -12.07 -22.20 10.90
CA ASP A 19 -13.04 -21.77 9.89
C ASP A 19 -12.86 -20.28 9.52
N TYR A 20 -13.00 -19.98 8.23
CA TYR A 20 -12.92 -18.63 7.70
C TYR A 20 -13.84 -18.42 6.51
N ILE A 21 -14.18 -17.16 6.31
CA ILE A 21 -15.01 -16.72 5.19
C ILE A 21 -14.10 -16.29 4.04
N VAL A 22 -14.53 -16.59 2.83
CA VAL A 22 -13.84 -16.23 1.59
C VAL A 22 -14.78 -15.42 0.72
N GLU A 23 -14.27 -14.31 0.20
CA GLU A 23 -14.95 -13.52 -0.81
C GLU A 23 -14.54 -14.01 -2.22
N PRO A 24 -15.48 -14.47 -3.07
CA PRO A 24 -15.16 -15.02 -4.38
C PRO A 24 -14.41 -14.05 -5.30
N GLN A 25 -14.78 -12.77 -5.27
CA GLN A 25 -14.13 -11.74 -6.10
C GLN A 25 -12.66 -11.53 -5.70
N SER A 26 -12.37 -11.52 -4.40
CA SER A 26 -11.02 -11.41 -3.86
C SER A 26 -10.16 -12.63 -4.23
N VAL A 27 -10.72 -13.84 -4.18
CA VAL A 27 -10.01 -15.05 -4.64
C VAL A 27 -9.75 -15.02 -6.14
N GLN A 28 -10.74 -14.64 -6.94
CA GLN A 28 -10.58 -14.53 -8.39
C GLN A 28 -9.46 -13.53 -8.73
N PHE A 29 -9.41 -12.39 -8.03
CA PHE A 29 -8.34 -11.41 -8.18
C PHE A 29 -6.97 -12.03 -7.84
N LEU A 30 -6.84 -12.75 -6.73
CA LEU A 30 -5.59 -13.40 -6.34
C LEU A 30 -5.12 -14.43 -7.37
N VAL A 31 -6.03 -15.27 -7.90
CA VAL A 31 -5.71 -16.24 -8.96
C VAL A 31 -5.22 -15.53 -10.21
N GLN A 32 -5.90 -14.45 -10.64
CA GLN A 32 -5.51 -13.67 -11.82
C GLN A 32 -4.11 -13.04 -11.68
N HIS A 33 -3.67 -12.76 -10.46
CA HIS A 33 -2.34 -12.22 -10.15
C HIS A 33 -1.32 -13.31 -9.74
N GLY A 34 -1.66 -14.57 -9.99
CA GLY A 34 -0.75 -15.71 -9.87
C GLY A 34 -0.50 -16.16 -8.43
N PHE A 35 -1.44 -15.93 -7.52
CA PHE A 35 -1.46 -16.58 -6.21
C PHE A 35 -1.77 -18.08 -6.35
N ASP A 36 -0.98 -18.92 -5.69
CA ASP A 36 -1.10 -20.37 -5.76
C ASP A 36 -1.80 -20.93 -4.52
N PHE A 37 -3.11 -21.14 -4.64
CA PHE A 37 -3.91 -21.75 -3.58
C PHE A 37 -3.53 -23.22 -3.33
N ASN A 38 -3.11 -23.96 -4.36
CA ASN A 38 -2.69 -25.35 -4.17
C ASN A 38 -1.45 -25.41 -3.28
N LYS A 39 -0.49 -24.50 -3.50
CA LYS A 39 0.66 -24.34 -2.61
C LYS A 39 0.24 -23.94 -1.20
N GLN A 40 -0.73 -23.03 -1.05
CA GLN A 40 -1.24 -22.63 0.26
C GLN A 40 -1.84 -23.79 1.05
N TYR A 41 -2.71 -24.59 0.44
CA TYR A 41 -3.37 -25.71 1.12
C TYR A 41 -2.45 -26.91 1.33
N SER A 42 -1.46 -27.13 0.47
CA SER A 42 -0.53 -28.26 0.58
C SER A 42 0.70 -27.98 1.45
N GLN A 43 1.20 -26.74 1.48
CA GLN A 43 2.49 -26.38 2.09
C GLN A 43 2.42 -25.11 2.96
N GLY A 44 1.23 -24.52 3.15
CA GLY A 44 1.08 -23.31 3.95
C GLY A 44 1.46 -23.54 5.41
N ILE A 45 2.16 -22.58 6.00
CA ILE A 45 2.56 -22.63 7.40
C ILE A 45 1.28 -22.50 8.26
N PRO A 46 0.95 -23.50 9.09
CA PRO A 46 -0.29 -23.51 9.84
C PRO A 46 -0.27 -22.44 10.95
N TYR A 47 -1.42 -21.79 11.16
CA TYR A 47 -1.62 -20.89 12.29
C TYR A 47 -3.06 -20.95 12.82
N HIS A 48 -3.21 -20.53 14.07
CA HIS A 48 -4.50 -20.39 14.78
C HIS A 48 -4.68 -18.94 15.21
N LYS A 49 -5.92 -18.46 15.15
CA LYS A 49 -6.26 -17.07 15.48
C LYS A 49 -6.45 -16.91 16.99
N GLY A 50 -6.47 -15.66 17.44
CA GLY A 50 -6.83 -15.31 18.81
C GLY A 50 -5.68 -15.45 19.80
N ASN A 51 -6.02 -15.82 21.03
CA ASN A 51 -5.08 -15.91 22.16
C ASN A 51 -4.25 -17.20 22.09
N ASP A 52 -3.06 -17.18 22.71
CA ASP A 52 -2.17 -18.34 22.76
C ASP A 52 -2.83 -19.53 23.49
N LYS A 53 -2.76 -20.72 22.91
CA LYS A 53 -3.41 -21.94 23.44
C LYS A 53 -2.58 -22.68 24.51
N GLY A 54 -1.75 -21.96 25.29
CA GLY A 54 -0.99 -22.48 26.44
C GLY A 54 0.18 -23.44 26.14
N ASN A 55 0.10 -24.22 25.06
CA ASN A 55 1.12 -25.21 24.63
C ASN A 55 2.08 -24.68 23.54
N GLU A 56 2.03 -23.38 23.21
CA GLU A 56 2.74 -22.80 22.05
C GLU A 56 4.21 -22.45 22.32
N ASN A 57 4.70 -22.63 23.56
CA ASN A 57 6.02 -22.16 23.97
C ASN A 57 7.22 -22.98 23.42
N GLN A 58 6.98 -24.06 22.67
CA GLN A 58 8.05 -24.96 22.19
C GLN A 58 8.16 -25.09 20.67
N SER A 59 7.25 -24.51 19.88
CA SER A 59 7.29 -24.62 18.42
C SER A 59 7.70 -23.31 17.74
N GLN A 60 8.57 -23.41 16.72
CA GLN A 60 8.85 -22.31 15.80
C GLN A 60 7.57 -22.02 15.00
N SER A 61 6.83 -20.99 15.40
CA SER A 61 5.55 -20.62 14.78
C SER A 61 5.60 -19.21 14.20
N VAL A 62 4.65 -18.90 13.31
CA VAL A 62 4.46 -17.54 12.77
C VAL A 62 4.14 -16.54 13.89
N ARG A 63 3.49 -16.99 14.97
CA ARG A 63 3.21 -16.16 16.15
C ARG A 63 4.51 -15.79 16.86
N THR A 64 5.43 -16.75 17.03
CA THR A 64 6.76 -16.50 17.58
C THR A 64 7.55 -15.53 16.68
N PHE A 65 7.50 -15.72 15.36
CA PHE A 65 8.11 -14.79 14.39
C PHE A 65 7.54 -13.38 14.52
N PHE A 66 6.22 -13.23 14.65
CA PHE A 66 5.58 -11.93 14.84
C PHE A 66 5.99 -11.26 16.17
N LEU A 67 6.15 -12.04 17.24
CA LEU A 67 6.70 -11.53 18.50
C LEU A 67 8.15 -11.03 18.36
N GLU A 68 8.98 -11.70 17.54
CA GLU A 68 10.33 -11.21 17.23
C GLU A 68 10.32 -9.87 16.47
N LEU A 69 9.35 -9.66 15.57
CA LEU A 69 9.17 -8.35 14.91
C LEU A 69 8.87 -7.24 15.92
N ILE A 70 8.03 -7.52 16.92
CA ILE A 70 7.72 -6.59 18.02
C ILE A 70 8.97 -6.33 18.88
N ARG A 71 9.71 -7.39 19.24
CA ARG A 71 10.96 -7.29 20.02
C ARG A 71 12.04 -6.48 19.34
N ALA A 72 12.07 -6.47 18.00
CA ALA A 72 13.03 -5.68 17.23
C ALA A 72 12.86 -4.16 17.44
N LYS A 73 11.70 -3.70 17.92
CA LYS A 73 11.38 -2.27 18.18
C LYS A 73 11.71 -1.38 16.97
N LYS A 74 11.51 -1.91 15.77
CA LYS A 74 11.69 -1.19 14.51
C LYS A 74 10.36 -0.59 14.06
N PRO A 75 10.38 0.51 13.29
CA PRO A 75 9.16 1.09 12.77
C PRO A 75 8.45 0.10 11.84
N LEU A 76 7.12 0.06 11.93
CA LEU A 76 6.28 -0.74 11.04
C LEU A 76 5.76 0.15 9.92
N ILE A 77 5.93 -0.28 8.67
CA ILE A 77 5.53 0.48 7.49
C ILE A 77 4.50 -0.34 6.72
N LEU A 78 3.38 0.30 6.39
CA LEU A 78 2.26 -0.30 5.68
C LEU A 78 1.77 0.65 4.57
N HIS A 79 0.85 0.19 3.74
CA HIS A 79 0.15 1.02 2.76
C HIS A 79 -1.35 0.81 2.89
N ASN A 80 -2.10 1.81 3.34
CA ASN A 80 -3.53 1.66 3.67
C ASN A 80 -3.76 0.56 4.73
N GLY A 81 -2.92 0.57 5.77
CA GLY A 81 -2.59 -0.61 6.58
C GLY A 81 -3.58 -1.00 7.69
N LEU A 82 -4.75 -0.37 7.78
CA LEU A 82 -5.69 -0.62 8.88
C LEU A 82 -6.10 -2.09 8.95
N ILE A 83 -6.52 -2.65 7.81
CA ILE A 83 -6.98 -4.04 7.73
C ILE A 83 -5.83 -5.01 7.96
N ASP A 84 -4.62 -4.70 7.46
CA ASP A 84 -3.43 -5.48 7.73
C ASP A 84 -3.15 -5.57 9.23
N LEU A 85 -3.22 -4.46 9.96
CA LEU A 85 -3.01 -4.44 11.42
C LEU A 85 -4.06 -5.25 12.17
N VAL A 86 -5.32 -5.17 11.76
CA VAL A 86 -6.42 -5.95 12.36
C VAL A 86 -6.15 -7.45 12.18
N PHE A 87 -5.76 -7.88 10.98
CA PHE A 87 -5.42 -9.29 10.73
C PHE A 87 -4.13 -9.73 11.41
N LEU A 88 -3.07 -8.92 11.39
CA LEU A 88 -1.82 -9.22 12.11
C LEU A 88 -2.10 -9.42 13.61
N TYR A 89 -2.94 -8.56 14.18
CA TYR A 89 -3.35 -8.68 15.58
C TYR A 89 -4.16 -9.95 15.82
N GLN A 90 -5.26 -10.15 15.09
CA GLN A 90 -6.18 -11.28 15.29
C GLN A 90 -5.52 -12.63 14.99
N CYS A 91 -4.69 -12.71 13.96
CA CYS A 91 -4.11 -13.97 13.50
C CYS A 91 -2.86 -14.36 14.28
N PHE A 92 -2.02 -13.38 14.66
CA PHE A 92 -0.68 -13.68 15.18
C PHE A 92 -0.40 -13.16 16.59
N TYR A 93 -1.29 -12.35 17.16
CA TYR A 93 -1.07 -11.71 18.45
C TYR A 93 -2.08 -12.14 19.52
N ALA A 94 -3.33 -11.70 19.42
CA ALA A 94 -4.36 -11.93 20.43
C ALA A 94 -5.76 -11.75 19.82
N HIS A 95 -6.81 -12.09 20.57
CA HIS A 95 -8.17 -11.71 20.17
C HIS A 95 -8.30 -10.18 20.12
N LEU A 96 -8.91 -9.68 19.04
CA LEU A 96 -9.18 -8.26 18.87
C LEU A 96 -9.92 -7.69 20.10
N PRO A 97 -9.50 -6.52 20.62
CA PRO A 97 -10.21 -5.88 21.71
C PRO A 97 -11.60 -5.38 21.30
N ASP A 98 -12.53 -5.36 22.25
CA ASP A 98 -13.91 -4.88 22.03
C ASP A 98 -14.01 -3.38 21.70
N SER A 99 -12.94 -2.61 21.96
CA SER A 99 -12.91 -1.17 21.71
C SER A 99 -11.70 -0.76 20.87
N LEU A 100 -11.96 0.17 19.93
CA LEU A 100 -10.91 0.80 19.13
C LEU A 100 -9.82 1.45 20.01
N GLY A 101 -10.22 2.06 21.13
CA GLY A 101 -9.28 2.71 22.04
C GLY A 101 -8.29 1.75 22.71
N THR A 102 -8.71 0.51 23.00
CA THR A 102 -7.80 -0.54 23.48
C THR A 102 -6.92 -1.06 22.36
N PHE A 103 -7.47 -1.25 21.16
CA PHE A 103 -6.69 -1.68 20.00
C PHE A 103 -5.57 -0.69 19.64
N THR A 104 -5.86 0.61 19.59
CA THR A 104 -4.83 1.63 19.31
C THR A 104 -3.81 1.76 20.45
N ALA A 105 -4.23 1.56 21.70
CA ALA A 105 -3.32 1.54 22.84
C ALA A 105 -2.33 0.38 22.73
N ASP A 106 -2.83 -0.84 22.47
CA ASP A 106 -2.00 -2.03 22.28
C ASP A 106 -1.00 -1.83 21.12
N LEU A 107 -1.49 -1.41 19.94
CA LEU A 107 -0.63 -1.15 18.78
C LEU A 107 0.47 -0.10 19.06
N SER A 108 0.13 0.98 19.78
CA SER A 108 1.10 2.02 20.12
C SER A 108 2.22 1.51 21.04
N GLU A 109 1.92 0.55 21.91
CA GLU A 109 2.90 -0.09 22.79
C GLU A 109 3.68 -1.19 22.06
N MET A 110 3.06 -1.90 21.12
CA MET A 110 3.71 -2.92 20.29
C MET A 110 4.82 -2.34 19.41
N PHE A 111 4.60 -1.15 18.82
CA PHE A 111 5.51 -0.54 17.85
C PHE A 111 6.01 0.83 18.34
N PRO A 112 6.93 0.89 19.31
CA PRO A 112 7.36 2.15 19.93
C PRO A 112 8.12 3.09 18.99
N ALA A 113 8.71 2.57 17.91
CA ALA A 113 9.36 3.38 16.86
C ALA A 113 8.35 3.99 15.85
N GLY A 114 7.07 3.69 16.03
CA GLY A 114 5.97 4.23 15.24
C GLY A 114 5.50 3.31 14.11
N ILE A 115 4.24 3.51 13.74
CA ILE A 115 3.60 2.91 12.57
C ILE A 115 3.43 4.00 11.51
N TYR A 116 3.83 3.71 10.27
CA TYR A 116 3.79 4.64 9.15
C TYR A 116 2.93 4.06 8.02
N ASP A 117 1.96 4.84 7.55
CA ASP A 117 1.15 4.50 6.39
C ASP A 117 1.62 5.30 5.16
N THR A 118 2.16 4.60 4.17
CA THR A 118 2.69 5.22 2.95
C THR A 118 1.60 5.80 2.07
N LYS A 119 0.34 5.36 2.18
CA LYS A 119 -0.78 6.02 1.50
C LYS A 119 -1.04 7.40 2.09
N TYR A 120 -1.00 7.49 3.43
CA TYR A 120 -1.08 8.77 4.13
C TYR A 120 0.10 9.68 3.78
N ALA A 121 1.33 9.16 3.81
CA ALA A 121 2.51 9.92 3.39
C ALA A 121 2.40 10.42 1.94
N SER A 122 1.89 9.58 1.03
CA SER A 122 1.73 9.96 -0.38
C SER A 122 0.70 11.08 -0.59
N GLU A 123 -0.43 11.04 0.13
CA GLU A 123 -1.49 12.05 -0.01
C GLU A 123 -1.15 13.36 0.71
N PHE A 124 -0.59 13.28 1.93
CA PHE A 124 -0.43 14.47 2.78
C PHE A 124 1.00 15.04 2.79
N GLU A 125 2.02 14.18 2.73
CA GLU A 125 3.42 14.60 2.80
C GLU A 125 3.97 14.97 1.42
N THR A 126 3.85 14.08 0.44
CA THR A 126 4.34 14.33 -0.93
C THR A 126 3.29 14.99 -1.83
N ARG A 127 2.02 14.95 -1.43
CA ARG A 127 0.88 15.55 -2.16
C ARG A 127 0.75 15.05 -3.60
N PHE A 128 0.91 13.74 -3.77
CA PHE A 128 0.65 13.08 -5.04
C PHE A 128 -0.81 13.21 -5.46
N VAL A 129 -1.07 13.16 -6.78
CA VAL A 129 -2.43 13.29 -7.33
C VAL A 129 -3.26 12.04 -7.05
N ALA A 130 -2.63 10.87 -7.06
CA ALA A 130 -3.19 9.60 -6.62
C ALA A 130 -2.25 8.94 -5.60
N SER A 131 -2.81 8.08 -4.75
CA SER A 131 -2.10 7.48 -3.61
C SER A 131 -2.19 5.96 -3.54
N TYR A 132 -2.69 5.28 -4.59
CA TYR A 132 -2.62 3.82 -4.66
C TYR A 132 -1.16 3.36 -4.87
N LEU A 133 -0.85 2.18 -4.33
CA LEU A 133 0.54 1.72 -4.13
C LEU A 133 1.40 1.78 -5.39
N GLU A 134 0.92 1.24 -6.51
CA GLU A 134 1.69 1.19 -7.74
C GLU A 134 1.96 2.59 -8.33
N TYR A 135 0.99 3.51 -8.26
CA TYR A 135 1.20 4.91 -8.67
C TYR A 135 2.26 5.56 -7.80
N ALA A 136 2.12 5.47 -6.47
CA ALA A 136 3.05 6.09 -5.54
C ALA A 136 4.47 5.55 -5.75
N TYR A 137 4.62 4.23 -5.93
CA TYR A 137 5.91 3.60 -6.20
C TYR A 137 6.51 4.06 -7.53
N LYS A 138 5.76 3.97 -8.64
CA LYS A 138 6.25 4.39 -9.97
C LYS A 138 6.59 5.88 -9.98
N LYS A 139 5.81 6.72 -9.31
CA LYS A 139 6.08 8.15 -9.15
C LYS A 139 7.41 8.39 -8.42
N CYS A 140 7.59 7.81 -7.23
CA CYS A 140 8.84 7.89 -6.47
C CYS A 140 10.03 7.40 -7.29
N LYS A 141 9.89 6.26 -7.98
CA LYS A 141 10.95 5.67 -8.79
C LYS A 141 11.37 6.57 -9.96
N ARG A 142 10.40 7.12 -10.69
CA ARG A 142 10.65 8.04 -11.82
C ARG A 142 11.34 9.31 -11.34
N GLU A 143 10.92 9.88 -10.21
CA GLU A 143 11.57 11.05 -9.64
C GLU A 143 12.98 10.74 -9.13
N ASN A 144 13.19 9.57 -8.54
CA ASN A 144 14.50 9.09 -8.14
C ASN A 144 15.45 8.90 -9.33
N CYS A 145 14.97 8.40 -10.48
CA CYS A 145 15.76 8.32 -11.71
C CYS A 145 16.19 9.71 -12.18
N LYS A 146 15.27 10.70 -12.20
CA LYS A 146 15.62 12.09 -12.54
C LYS A 146 16.72 12.66 -11.64
N LEU A 147 16.66 12.38 -10.33
CA LEU A 147 17.68 12.79 -9.36
C LEU A 147 19.01 12.10 -9.60
N LYS A 148 18.99 10.81 -9.97
CA LYS A 148 20.18 10.05 -10.33
C LYS A 148 20.85 10.64 -11.58
N ASP A 149 20.07 10.92 -12.62
CA ASP A 149 20.56 11.50 -13.88
C ASP A 149 21.13 12.91 -13.68
N SER A 150 20.54 13.70 -12.78
CA SER A 150 21.07 15.01 -12.39
C SER A 150 22.22 14.95 -11.38
N SER A 151 22.80 13.76 -11.13
CA SER A 151 23.88 13.53 -10.14
C SER A 151 23.56 14.10 -8.75
N SER A 152 22.28 14.17 -8.42
CA SER A 152 21.77 14.66 -7.14
C SER A 152 21.63 13.52 -6.14
N GLN A 153 21.34 13.86 -4.88
CA GLN A 153 21.08 12.87 -3.85
C GLN A 153 19.90 11.97 -4.25
N HIS A 154 20.15 10.66 -4.37
CA HIS A 154 19.18 9.67 -4.82
C HIS A 154 19.24 8.40 -3.96
N LEU A 155 18.15 7.64 -3.99
CA LEU A 155 17.97 6.37 -3.30
C LEU A 155 18.55 5.23 -4.15
N THR A 156 19.35 4.38 -3.52
CA THR A 156 19.89 3.15 -4.13
C THR A 156 19.44 1.96 -3.32
N ILE A 157 18.98 0.91 -3.99
CA ILE A 157 18.58 -0.34 -3.35
C ILE A 157 19.52 -1.45 -3.80
N GLU A 158 20.03 -2.20 -2.84
CA GLU A 158 20.83 -3.40 -3.03
C GLU A 158 20.05 -4.61 -2.50
N PHE A 159 20.28 -5.78 -3.09
CA PHE A 159 19.67 -7.03 -2.65
C PHE A 159 20.73 -7.97 -2.10
N CYS A 160 20.35 -8.78 -1.12
CA CYS A 160 21.23 -9.81 -0.59
C CYS A 160 21.55 -10.86 -1.67
N ASN A 161 22.81 -11.29 -1.68
CA ASN A 161 23.23 -12.47 -2.43
C ASN A 161 23.02 -13.70 -1.54
N TYR A 162 22.35 -14.71 -2.09
CA TYR A 162 22.09 -15.96 -1.39
C TYR A 162 22.92 -17.09 -2.02
N PRO A 163 23.34 -18.08 -1.22
CA PRO A 163 24.06 -19.24 -1.73
C PRO A 163 23.19 -20.05 -2.70
N ALA A 164 23.83 -20.77 -3.62
CA ALA A 164 23.13 -21.59 -4.63
C ALA A 164 22.17 -22.64 -4.02
N SER A 165 22.43 -23.09 -2.79
CA SER A 165 21.56 -23.99 -2.03
C SER A 165 20.17 -23.42 -1.72
N MET A 166 20.01 -22.10 -1.76
CA MET A 166 18.72 -21.41 -1.52
C MET A 166 17.98 -21.06 -2.81
N SER A 167 18.53 -21.38 -3.98
CA SER A 167 17.97 -20.99 -5.28
C SER A 167 16.52 -21.43 -5.50
N CYS A 168 16.11 -22.60 -4.97
CA CYS A 168 14.73 -23.09 -5.07
C CYS A 168 13.71 -22.29 -4.24
N TYR A 169 14.16 -21.45 -3.31
CA TYR A 169 13.31 -20.58 -2.49
C TYR A 169 13.31 -19.12 -2.96
N ILE A 170 14.06 -18.79 -4.00
CA ILE A 170 14.26 -17.42 -4.49
C ILE A 170 13.56 -17.28 -5.83
N ASP A 171 12.65 -16.31 -5.90
CA ASP A 171 12.04 -15.89 -7.16
C ASP A 171 12.71 -14.60 -7.63
N TYR A 172 13.27 -14.62 -8.85
CA TYR A 172 13.83 -13.44 -9.49
C TYR A 172 12.81 -12.82 -10.42
N ARG A 173 12.47 -11.56 -10.16
CA ARG A 173 11.60 -10.79 -11.04
C ARG A 173 12.22 -9.47 -11.40
N TYR A 174 11.97 -9.07 -12.63
CA TYR A 174 12.42 -7.80 -13.13
C TYR A 174 11.56 -6.69 -12.52
N CYS A 175 12.16 -5.83 -11.70
CA CYS A 175 11.46 -4.70 -11.09
C CYS A 175 11.42 -3.46 -11.98
N SER A 176 12.03 -3.48 -13.16
CA SER A 176 12.15 -2.28 -14.01
C SER A 176 10.79 -1.83 -14.52
N LEU A 177 10.68 -0.51 -14.70
CA LEU A 177 9.74 0.03 -15.67
C LEU A 177 10.07 -0.70 -16.98
N GLU A 178 9.09 -1.35 -17.62
CA GLU A 178 9.23 -1.61 -19.04
C GLU A 178 9.62 -0.27 -19.63
N GLU A 179 10.83 -0.17 -20.17
CA GLU A 179 11.19 0.94 -21.03
C GLU A 179 10.06 0.98 -22.02
N ALA A 180 9.24 2.03 -21.96
CA ALA A 180 8.24 2.26 -22.96
C ALA A 180 8.98 2.03 -24.26
N SER A 181 8.59 0.98 -24.99
CA SER A 181 8.92 0.86 -26.38
C SER A 181 8.37 2.15 -26.95
N HIS A 182 9.25 3.15 -27.07
CA HIS A 182 9.00 4.37 -27.80
C HIS A 182 8.95 3.90 -29.25
N SER A 183 7.87 3.21 -29.63
CA SER A 183 7.37 3.24 -30.98
C SER A 183 6.95 4.68 -31.20
N VAL A 184 7.94 5.49 -31.58
CA VAL A 184 7.77 6.71 -32.33
C VAL A 184 7.10 6.28 -33.63
N GLY A 185 5.78 6.24 -33.63
CA GLY A 185 4.95 5.80 -34.74
C GLY A 185 3.50 6.05 -34.39
N GLY A 186 2.95 7.15 -34.88
CA GLY A 186 1.64 7.65 -34.50
C GLY A 186 0.49 6.74 -34.93
N ALA A 187 -0.53 6.67 -34.07
CA ALA A 187 -1.98 6.51 -34.35
C ALA A 187 -2.66 6.18 -33.01
N ASP A 188 -3.72 6.92 -32.67
CA ASP A 188 -4.64 6.71 -31.55
C ASP A 188 -4.04 6.60 -30.14
N THR A 189 -3.78 7.75 -29.50
CA THR A 189 -3.59 7.78 -28.04
C THR A 189 -4.93 7.52 -27.37
N VAL A 190 -5.16 6.27 -26.99
CA VAL A 190 -6.33 5.89 -26.18
C VAL A 190 -6.35 6.74 -24.91
N PRO A 191 -7.44 7.47 -24.62
CA PRO A 191 -7.50 8.35 -23.46
C PRO A 191 -7.34 7.54 -22.16
N VAL A 192 -6.69 8.16 -21.18
CA VAL A 192 -6.54 7.59 -19.83
C VAL A 192 -7.91 7.38 -19.19
N CYS A 193 -8.07 6.25 -18.50
CA CYS A 193 -9.28 5.97 -17.74
C CYS A 193 -9.32 6.82 -16.47
N GLU A 194 -10.26 7.76 -16.36
CA GLU A 194 -10.37 8.65 -15.20
C GLU A 194 -10.55 7.90 -13.88
N LYS A 195 -11.38 6.85 -13.87
CA LYS A 195 -11.63 6.04 -12.65
C LYS A 195 -10.36 5.31 -12.20
N PHE A 196 -9.68 4.64 -13.12
CA PHE A 196 -8.43 3.95 -12.82
C PHE A 196 -7.34 4.95 -12.41
N SER A 197 -7.26 6.09 -13.09
CA SER A 197 -6.30 7.16 -12.84
C SER A 197 -6.45 7.78 -11.45
N ALA A 198 -7.68 7.83 -10.90
CA ALA A 198 -7.94 8.34 -9.56
C ALA A 198 -7.74 7.27 -8.47
N TYR A 199 -8.17 6.04 -8.71
CA TYR A 199 -8.32 5.02 -7.65
C TYR A 199 -7.46 3.76 -7.81
N GLY A 200 -6.81 3.58 -8.96
CA GLY A 200 -6.11 2.34 -9.30
C GLY A 200 -7.05 1.16 -9.61
N TRP A 201 -8.36 1.42 -9.75
CA TRP A 201 -9.36 0.40 -10.04
C TRP A 201 -10.41 0.91 -11.04
N CYS A 202 -10.90 0.00 -11.88
CA CYS A 202 -11.93 0.27 -12.87
C CYS A 202 -12.89 -0.94 -12.97
N PRO A 203 -14.22 -0.71 -12.98
CA PRO A 203 -15.20 -1.80 -13.07
C PRO A 203 -15.10 -2.60 -14.38
N ASN A 204 -14.60 -1.99 -15.46
CA ASN A 204 -14.41 -2.67 -16.74
C ASN A 204 -13.13 -3.51 -16.77
N GLY A 205 -12.25 -3.36 -15.79
CA GLY A 205 -11.00 -4.12 -15.66
C GLY A 205 -10.19 -4.15 -16.95
N VAL A 206 -9.75 -5.35 -17.35
CA VAL A 206 -8.99 -5.59 -18.59
C VAL A 206 -9.79 -5.33 -19.88
N LYS A 207 -11.12 -5.23 -19.80
CA LYS A 207 -12.02 -4.93 -20.92
C LYS A 207 -12.27 -3.43 -21.09
N CYS A 208 -11.61 -2.59 -20.30
CA CYS A 208 -11.77 -1.14 -20.39
C CYS A 208 -11.25 -0.64 -21.75
N PRO A 209 -12.04 0.16 -22.50
CA PRO A 209 -11.59 0.75 -23.76
C PRO A 209 -10.59 1.91 -23.55
N GLN A 210 -10.42 2.37 -22.30
CA GLN A 210 -9.52 3.45 -21.92
C GLN A 210 -8.20 2.90 -21.36
N SER A 211 -7.13 3.70 -21.41
CA SER A 211 -5.80 3.28 -20.95
C SER A 211 -5.72 3.20 -19.43
N HIS A 212 -5.22 2.08 -18.92
CA HIS A 212 -4.83 1.87 -17.52
C HIS A 212 -3.30 1.97 -17.32
N ASN A 213 -2.57 2.50 -18.31
CA ASN A 213 -1.12 2.63 -18.20
C ASN A 213 -0.75 3.72 -17.18
N ILE A 214 -0.17 3.30 -16.06
CA ILE A 214 0.18 4.19 -14.94
C ILE A 214 1.27 5.20 -15.34
N ASP A 215 2.17 4.86 -16.25
CA ASP A 215 3.21 5.77 -16.69
C ASP A 215 2.63 6.93 -17.51
N LEU A 216 1.65 6.64 -18.37
CA LEU A 216 0.88 7.67 -19.08
C LEU A 216 0.07 8.54 -18.10
N ILE A 217 -0.55 7.93 -17.09
CA ILE A 217 -1.29 8.65 -16.04
C ILE A 217 -0.37 9.64 -15.30
N ILE A 218 0.82 9.20 -14.90
CA ILE A 218 1.79 10.06 -14.21
C ILE A 218 2.27 11.18 -15.14
N ASP A 219 2.45 10.93 -16.44
CA ASP A 219 2.84 11.95 -17.41
C ASP A 219 1.78 13.05 -17.55
N GLU A 220 0.49 12.66 -17.64
CA GLU A 220 -0.63 13.60 -17.70
C GLU A 220 -0.75 14.43 -16.42
N ASP A 221 -0.63 13.77 -15.26
CA ASP A 221 -0.68 14.44 -13.95
C ASP A 221 0.46 15.44 -13.76
N ASP A 222 1.69 15.08 -14.16
CA ASP A 222 2.85 15.95 -14.07
C ASP A 222 2.72 17.18 -14.97
N LYS A 223 2.26 16.99 -16.21
CA LYS A 223 1.97 18.10 -17.15
C LYS A 223 0.92 19.04 -16.57
N PHE A 224 -0.18 18.49 -16.05
CA PHE A 224 -1.25 19.28 -15.45
C PHE A 224 -0.79 20.07 -14.22
N LEU A 225 0.01 19.47 -13.34
CA LEU A 225 0.60 20.15 -12.20
C LEU A 225 1.57 21.26 -12.63
N GLU A 226 2.39 21.03 -13.65
CA GLU A 226 3.31 22.03 -14.17
C GLU A 226 2.57 23.23 -14.77
N GLU A 227 1.50 23.00 -15.53
CA GLU A 227 0.63 24.06 -16.05
C GLU A 227 -0.04 24.87 -14.95
N LYS A 228 -0.59 24.21 -13.91
CA LYS A 228 -1.15 24.90 -12.74
C LYS A 228 -0.09 25.77 -12.06
N ARG A 229 1.14 25.26 -11.89
CA ARG A 229 2.26 26.02 -11.32
C ARG A 229 2.62 27.24 -12.20
N LYS A 230 2.67 27.09 -13.53
CA LYS A 230 2.91 28.19 -14.48
C LYS A 230 1.82 29.26 -14.37
N LYS A 231 0.54 28.86 -14.40
CA LYS A 231 -0.62 29.76 -14.24
C LYS A 231 -0.57 30.54 -12.92
N ARG A 232 -0.23 29.87 -11.80
CA ARG A 232 -0.06 30.52 -10.49
C ARG A 232 1.09 31.54 -10.50
N LYS A 233 2.26 31.20 -11.07
CA LYS A 233 3.39 32.12 -11.22
C LYS A 233 3.03 33.35 -12.06
N HIS A 234 2.29 33.18 -13.15
CA HIS A 234 1.81 34.31 -13.97
C HIS A 234 0.83 35.21 -13.20
N LYS A 235 -0.11 34.63 -12.45
CA LYS A 235 -1.05 35.40 -11.61
C LYS A 235 -0.33 36.18 -10.51
N TRP A 236 0.66 35.57 -9.86
CA TRP A 236 1.50 36.24 -8.87
C TRP A 236 2.32 37.40 -9.47
N LYS A 237 2.96 37.19 -10.62
CA LYS A 237 3.69 38.26 -11.34
C LYS A 237 2.76 39.42 -11.71
N ARG A 238 1.54 39.14 -12.18
CA ARG A 238 0.54 40.18 -12.46
C ARG A 238 0.17 40.98 -11.21
N ARG A 239 -0.11 40.31 -10.08
CA ARG A 239 -0.43 40.98 -8.81
C ARG A 239 0.73 41.85 -8.33
N LYS A 240 1.97 41.34 -8.38
CA LYS A 240 3.16 42.09 -7.99
C LYS A 240 3.39 43.33 -8.88
N ASN A 241 3.12 43.23 -10.18
CA ASN A 241 3.23 44.38 -11.08
C ASN A 241 2.12 45.43 -10.84
N VAL A 242 0.91 45.01 -10.48
CA VAL A 242 -0.19 45.92 -10.11
C VAL A 242 0.09 46.61 -8.77
N GLU A 243 0.59 45.89 -7.75
CA GLU A 243 1.04 46.47 -6.49
C GLU A 243 2.28 47.37 -6.63
N GLY A 244 3.20 47.03 -7.55
CA GLY A 244 4.35 47.87 -7.88
C GLY A 244 3.94 49.19 -8.54
N SER A 245 2.97 49.14 -9.45
CA SER A 245 2.40 50.34 -10.09
C SER A 245 1.52 51.17 -9.16
N ALA A 246 0.83 50.55 -8.18
CA ALA A 246 0.07 51.25 -7.16
C ALA A 246 0.98 51.94 -6.13
N LYS A 247 2.13 51.35 -5.80
CA LYS A 247 3.16 51.96 -4.92
C LYS A 247 3.92 53.12 -5.56
N GLU A 248 3.87 53.29 -6.89
CA GLU A 248 4.35 54.50 -7.57
C GLU A 248 3.31 55.63 -7.59
N PHE A 249 2.06 55.36 -7.21
CA PHE A 249 0.98 56.38 -7.13
C PHE A 249 0.60 56.79 -5.70
N GLU A 250 0.96 56.01 -4.67
CA GLU A 250 0.75 56.37 -3.27
C GLU A 250 2.04 56.85 -2.59
N GLN A 251 2.50 58.02 -3.02
CA GLN A 251 3.34 58.89 -2.22
C GLN A 251 2.54 60.12 -1.77
N GLN A 252 1.29 59.90 -1.30
CA GLN A 252 0.47 60.88 -0.58
C GLN A 252 -0.77 60.19 0.01
N SER A 253 -0.64 59.62 1.22
CA SER A 253 -1.70 59.48 2.24
C SER A 253 -1.31 58.40 3.24
N SER A 254 -1.20 58.77 4.52
CA SER A 254 -0.89 57.88 5.63
C SER A 254 -2.13 57.17 6.16
N GLY A 255 -2.01 55.88 6.47
CA GLY A 255 -2.98 55.17 7.31
C GLY A 255 -2.72 53.67 7.32
N LYS A 256 -2.06 53.17 8.38
CA LYS A 256 -1.82 51.74 8.60
C LYS A 256 -3.12 50.99 8.85
N GLU A 257 -3.35 49.91 8.13
CA GLU A 257 -4.02 48.73 8.70
C GLU A 257 -3.43 47.44 8.10
N MET A 258 -3.19 46.49 8.99
CA MET A 258 -2.38 45.29 8.80
C MET A 258 -3.33 44.13 8.53
N GLU A 259 -3.52 43.73 7.27
CA GLU A 259 -4.23 42.49 6.95
C GLU A 259 -3.25 41.31 6.98
N LEU A 260 -3.48 40.40 7.94
CA LEU A 260 -2.89 39.08 8.01
C LEU A 260 -3.17 38.31 6.72
N ALA A 261 -2.14 37.99 5.96
CA ALA A 261 -2.20 36.97 4.93
C ALA A 261 -2.44 35.61 5.58
N GLN A 262 -3.69 35.15 5.58
CA GLN A 262 -4.02 33.75 5.87
C GLN A 262 -3.45 32.87 4.75
N ASN A 263 -2.33 32.21 5.05
CA ASN A 263 -1.86 31.06 4.29
C ASN A 263 -2.86 29.92 4.50
N GLY A 264 -3.87 29.84 3.63
CA GLY A 264 -4.72 28.66 3.55
C GLY A 264 -3.88 27.47 3.11
N GLU A 265 -3.74 26.47 3.97
CA GLU A 265 -3.17 25.17 3.59
C GLU A 265 -4.06 24.56 2.49
N GLU A 266 -3.69 24.76 1.23
CA GLU A 266 -4.34 24.07 0.12
C GLU A 266 -4.16 22.56 0.34
N GLY A 267 -5.28 21.84 0.44
CA GLY A 267 -5.28 20.37 0.47
C GLY A 267 -4.66 19.75 -0.78
N PRO A 268 -4.44 18.43 -0.78
CA PRO A 268 -3.81 17.73 -1.90
C PRO A 268 -4.56 17.95 -3.23
N PRO A 269 -3.86 17.98 -4.37
CA PRO A 269 -4.48 18.16 -5.68
C PRO A 269 -5.40 16.98 -6.00
N ARG A 270 -6.71 17.16 -5.83
CA ARG A 270 -7.72 16.13 -6.16
C ARG A 270 -8.19 16.24 -7.61
N LYS A 271 -8.30 15.11 -8.30
CA LYS A 271 -9.14 14.96 -9.50
C LYS A 271 -10.60 15.15 -9.06
N GLN A 272 -11.41 15.85 -9.85
CA GLN A 272 -12.82 16.13 -9.50
C GLN A 272 -13.56 14.83 -9.16
N SER A 273 -14.24 14.80 -8.03
CA SER A 273 -15.10 13.69 -7.62
C SER A 273 -16.35 13.63 -8.52
N CYS A 274 -16.55 12.52 -9.22
CA CYS A 274 -17.86 12.20 -9.80
C CYS A 274 -18.87 11.89 -8.68
N PRO A 275 -20.15 12.29 -8.78
CA PRO A 275 -21.16 12.08 -7.73
C PRO A 275 -21.65 10.63 -7.57
N CYS A 276 -21.06 9.65 -8.28
CA CYS A 276 -21.52 8.27 -8.23
C CYS A 276 -20.60 7.44 -7.33
N GLU A 277 -20.81 7.56 -6.02
CA GLU A 277 -20.68 6.39 -5.15
C GLU A 277 -21.88 5.48 -5.45
N PRO A 278 -21.71 4.21 -5.82
CA PRO A 278 -22.66 3.20 -5.42
C PRO A 278 -22.21 2.66 -4.06
N ALA A 279 -23.15 2.67 -3.14
CA ALA A 279 -23.18 1.96 -1.87
C ALA A 279 -23.07 0.44 -2.04
N ALA A 280 -22.03 -0.06 -2.72
CA ALA A 280 -21.81 -1.48 -2.96
C ALA A 280 -20.99 -2.16 -1.84
N ALA A 281 -20.52 -1.39 -0.85
CA ALA A 281 -19.78 -1.94 0.28
C ALA A 281 -20.65 -2.21 1.53
N MET A 282 -21.93 -1.79 1.53
CA MET A 282 -22.86 -2.02 2.66
C MET A 282 -24.32 -2.01 2.18
N GLU A 283 -24.79 -3.11 1.59
CA GLU A 283 -26.20 -3.51 1.73
C GLU A 283 -26.29 -5.04 1.84
N LEU A 284 -26.41 -5.50 3.08
CA LEU A 284 -27.16 -6.72 3.38
C LEU A 284 -28.63 -6.34 3.25
N ALA A 285 -29.34 -6.95 2.31
CA ALA A 285 -30.79 -6.98 2.31
C ALA A 285 -31.28 -8.39 2.00
N GLU A 286 -32.13 -8.86 2.91
CA GLU A 286 -32.86 -10.11 2.94
C GLU A 286 -33.55 -10.41 1.60
N VAL A 287 -33.46 -11.66 1.16
CA VAL A 287 -34.51 -12.28 0.35
C VAL A 287 -34.79 -13.67 0.94
N THR A 288 -35.85 -13.74 1.72
CA THR A 288 -36.63 -14.97 1.92
C THR A 288 -37.19 -15.42 0.57
N CYS A 289 -37.04 -16.70 0.23
CA CYS A 289 -38.08 -17.39 -0.52
C CYS A 289 -38.15 -18.87 -0.11
N ASN A 290 -39.38 -19.29 0.12
CA ASN A 290 -39.80 -20.61 0.57
C ASN A 290 -39.60 -21.67 -0.53
N THR A 291 -39.31 -22.88 -0.04
CA THR A 291 -39.83 -24.21 -0.42
C THR A 291 -40.20 -24.49 -1.88
N GLU A 292 -39.50 -25.48 -2.45
CA GLU A 292 -39.96 -26.66 -3.22
C GLU A 292 -38.66 -27.28 -3.81
N GLY A 293 -38.15 -28.45 -3.43
CA GLY A 293 -38.79 -29.73 -3.20
C GLY A 293 -38.74 -30.56 -4.48
N THR A 294 -37.63 -31.28 -4.78
CA THR A 294 -37.62 -32.56 -5.54
C THR A 294 -36.28 -33.28 -5.36
N GLN A 295 -36.36 -34.60 -5.29
CA GLN A 295 -35.42 -35.59 -4.74
C GLN A 295 -34.30 -36.05 -5.68
N LEU A 296 -33.20 -36.44 -5.04
CA LEU A 296 -32.25 -37.56 -5.29
C LEU A 296 -32.26 -38.29 -6.63
N GLU A 297 -31.07 -38.56 -7.17
CA GLU A 297 -30.64 -39.94 -7.46
C GLU A 297 -29.10 -40.07 -7.44
N GLU A 298 -28.64 -41.06 -6.66
CA GLU A 298 -27.27 -41.56 -6.57
C GLU A 298 -26.99 -42.55 -7.70
N THR A 299 -25.77 -42.61 -8.22
CA THR A 299 -25.13 -43.88 -8.63
C THR A 299 -23.61 -43.75 -8.62
N ASP A 300 -22.98 -44.58 -7.79
CA ASP A 300 -21.56 -44.97 -7.83
C ASP A 300 -21.22 -45.81 -9.08
N VAL A 301 -19.92 -45.88 -9.44
CA VAL A 301 -19.13 -47.10 -9.80
C VAL A 301 -17.76 -46.67 -10.39
N GLU A 302 -16.67 -47.19 -9.80
CA GLU A 302 -15.27 -47.27 -10.29
C GLU A 302 -14.95 -48.71 -10.79
N PRO A 303 -13.74 -49.11 -11.27
CA PRO A 303 -12.58 -48.45 -11.94
C PRO A 303 -12.07 -49.24 -13.20
N GLU A 304 -10.81 -48.98 -13.63
CA GLU A 304 -9.91 -49.70 -14.58
C GLU A 304 -9.91 -49.18 -16.04
N THR A 305 -8.82 -49.07 -16.82
CA THR A 305 -7.47 -49.69 -16.87
C THR A 305 -6.51 -48.86 -17.75
N GLU A 306 -5.19 -49.10 -17.61
CA GLU A 306 -4.09 -48.48 -18.37
C GLU A 306 -4.07 -48.81 -19.88
N THR A 307 -3.68 -47.84 -20.73
CA THR A 307 -2.87 -48.04 -21.95
C THR A 307 -2.18 -46.72 -22.37
N ALA A 308 -0.91 -46.80 -22.78
CA ALA A 308 -0.11 -45.71 -23.38
C ALA A 308 0.20 -46.06 -24.87
N PRO A 309 0.96 -45.27 -25.67
CA PRO A 309 1.23 -43.83 -25.71
C PRO A 309 0.96 -43.21 -27.11
N ALA A 310 0.84 -41.88 -27.24
CA ALA A 310 1.00 -41.23 -28.56
C ALA A 310 1.46 -39.77 -28.45
N ALA A 311 2.52 -39.45 -29.20
CA ALA A 311 3.18 -38.17 -29.29
C ALA A 311 2.23 -37.02 -29.70
N GLY A 312 2.14 -35.98 -28.87
CA GLY A 312 1.40 -34.77 -29.15
C GLY A 312 2.24 -33.53 -28.82
N LYS A 313 2.58 -32.77 -29.84
CA LYS A 313 3.32 -31.50 -29.79
C LYS A 313 2.81 -30.62 -28.64
N ARG A 314 3.73 -30.17 -27.77
CA ARG A 314 3.50 -29.11 -26.79
C ARG A 314 2.94 -27.88 -27.53
N ARG A 315 1.63 -27.64 -27.41
CA ARG A 315 1.05 -26.33 -27.69
C ARG A 315 1.56 -25.41 -26.59
N GLU A 316 2.54 -24.57 -26.93
CA GLU A 316 2.79 -23.34 -26.19
C GLU A 316 1.48 -22.54 -26.21
N SER A 317 0.75 -22.60 -25.11
CA SER A 317 -0.26 -21.61 -24.81
C SER A 317 0.49 -20.28 -24.65
N GLN A 318 0.45 -19.46 -25.70
CA GLN A 318 0.84 -18.06 -25.66
C GLN A 318 0.11 -17.42 -24.49
N ALA A 319 0.85 -17.21 -23.40
CA ALA A 319 0.39 -16.42 -22.28
C ALA A 319 0.18 -14.99 -22.81
N LEU A 320 -1.07 -14.55 -22.82
CA LEU A 320 -1.36 -13.13 -23.02
C LEU A 320 -0.58 -12.35 -21.96
N SER A 321 0.24 -11.42 -22.43
CA SER A 321 0.96 -10.45 -21.61
C SER A 321 -0.03 -9.46 -20.99
N SER A 322 -0.81 -9.93 -20.01
CA SER A 322 -1.47 -9.05 -19.06
C SER A 322 -0.48 -8.73 -17.94
N GLN A 323 -0.53 -7.50 -17.45
CA GLN A 323 0.21 -6.88 -16.32
C GLN A 323 0.16 -7.66 -14.97
N GLY A 324 -0.19 -8.95 -14.95
CA GLY A 324 -0.53 -9.76 -13.77
C GLY A 324 0.64 -10.21 -12.88
N GLY A 325 1.75 -9.47 -12.84
CA GLY A 325 2.93 -9.82 -12.05
C GLY A 325 3.19 -8.94 -10.82
N THR A 326 2.63 -7.73 -10.77
CA THR A 326 2.99 -6.69 -9.79
C THR A 326 2.26 -6.79 -8.46
N HIS A 327 1.06 -7.39 -8.41
CA HIS A 327 0.24 -7.51 -7.19
C HIS A 327 0.53 -8.79 -6.39
N ARG A 328 1.81 -9.09 -6.15
CA ARG A 328 2.18 -10.13 -5.17
C ARG A 328 2.58 -9.46 -3.87
N ALA A 329 2.26 -10.09 -2.74
CA ALA A 329 2.55 -9.57 -1.41
C ALA A 329 4.00 -9.09 -1.23
N GLY A 330 4.99 -9.83 -1.73
CA GLY A 330 6.39 -9.43 -1.69
C GLY A 330 6.72 -8.17 -2.49
N PHE A 331 6.09 -7.96 -3.66
CA PHE A 331 6.23 -6.72 -4.42
C PHE A 331 5.53 -5.56 -3.72
N ASP A 332 4.34 -5.80 -3.16
CA ASP A 332 3.62 -4.77 -2.41
C ASP A 332 4.42 -4.29 -1.19
N ALA A 333 5.05 -5.23 -0.46
CA ALA A 333 5.96 -4.93 0.64
C ALA A 333 7.19 -4.15 0.18
N PHE A 334 7.80 -4.54 -0.95
CA PHE A 334 8.93 -3.82 -1.54
C PHE A 334 8.57 -2.40 -1.96
N MET A 335 7.45 -2.23 -2.69
CA MET A 335 6.94 -0.93 -3.13
C MET A 335 6.68 -0.01 -1.94
N THR A 336 6.05 -0.56 -0.89
CA THR A 336 5.78 0.14 0.37
C THR A 336 7.08 0.61 1.03
N GLY A 337 8.07 -0.28 1.18
CA GLY A 337 9.37 0.06 1.74
C GLY A 337 10.12 1.11 0.91
N TYR A 338 10.08 0.99 -0.42
CA TYR A 338 10.71 1.94 -1.33
C TYR A 338 10.11 3.35 -1.22
N ILE A 339 8.78 3.46 -1.19
CA ILE A 339 8.09 4.74 -1.00
C ILE A 339 8.55 5.40 0.29
N MET A 340 8.55 4.66 1.40
CA MET A 340 8.98 5.22 2.69
C MET A 340 10.44 5.67 2.68
N ALA A 341 11.35 4.84 2.12
CA ALA A 341 12.77 5.19 2.01
C ALA A 341 12.99 6.45 1.15
N TYR A 342 12.23 6.58 0.05
CA TYR A 342 12.28 7.75 -0.83
C TYR A 342 11.77 9.02 -0.14
N VAL A 343 10.60 8.96 0.51
CA VAL A 343 10.03 10.11 1.24
C VAL A 343 10.96 10.56 2.37
N TRP A 344 11.52 9.60 3.11
CA TRP A 344 12.49 9.88 4.17
C TRP A 344 13.76 10.55 3.65
N MET A 345 14.31 10.07 2.52
CA MET A 345 15.46 10.70 1.87
C MET A 345 15.18 12.16 1.51
N LEU A 346 14.04 12.45 0.87
CA LEU A 346 13.66 13.81 0.51
C LEU A 346 13.57 14.74 1.73
N LYS A 347 13.09 14.22 2.87
CA LYS A 347 12.91 15.01 4.09
C LYS A 347 14.22 15.22 4.84
N LYS A 348 15.10 14.22 4.88
CA LYS A 348 16.46 14.37 5.41
C LYS A 348 17.26 15.46 4.69
N GLY A 349 17.09 15.59 3.37
CA GLY A 349 17.75 16.65 2.60
C GLY A 349 17.27 18.08 2.94
N ILE A 350 16.11 18.21 3.59
CA ILE A 350 15.47 19.50 3.92
C ILE A 350 15.67 19.86 5.41
N SER A 351 15.74 18.86 6.30
CA SER A 351 15.85 19.05 7.75
C SER A 351 17.31 18.96 8.21
N THR A 352 17.86 20.07 8.72
CA THR A 352 19.21 20.15 9.31
C THR A 352 19.32 19.49 10.69
N ASP A 353 18.19 19.12 11.33
CA ASP A 353 18.19 18.53 12.67
C ASP A 353 18.53 17.04 12.62
N CYS A 354 19.78 16.75 12.93
CA CYS A 354 20.29 15.42 13.17
C CYS A 354 19.91 14.95 14.58
N GLY A 355 19.02 13.95 14.64
CA GLY A 355 19.06 12.93 15.68
C GLY A 355 18.00 13.05 16.78
N THR A 356 17.38 11.89 17.06
CA THR A 356 16.45 11.51 18.15
C THR A 356 14.94 11.59 17.89
N GLY A 357 14.48 12.25 16.83
CA GLY A 357 13.05 12.29 16.46
C GLY A 357 12.56 11.09 15.63
N PRO A 358 11.23 10.90 15.50
CA PRO A 358 10.63 9.90 14.60
C PRO A 358 11.00 10.16 13.13
N TRP A 359 10.96 9.12 12.27
CA TRP A 359 11.34 9.23 10.85
C TRP A 359 10.50 10.26 10.10
N LEU A 360 9.20 10.32 10.32
CA LEU A 360 8.36 11.36 9.73
C LEU A 360 7.42 11.85 10.82
N PRO A 361 7.76 12.92 11.56
CA PRO A 361 6.92 13.40 12.66
C PRO A 361 5.47 13.62 12.23
N GLU A 362 5.26 14.15 11.02
CA GLU A 362 3.93 14.40 10.48
C GLU A 362 3.13 13.15 10.11
N CYS A 363 3.81 12.02 9.88
CA CYS A 363 3.17 10.74 9.54
C CYS A 363 3.20 9.74 10.71
N HIS A 364 3.89 10.06 11.81
CA HIS A 364 4.10 9.15 12.93
C HIS A 364 2.76 8.74 13.56
N ASN A 365 2.48 7.43 13.58
CA ASN A 365 1.26 6.84 14.14
C ASN A 365 -0.04 7.38 13.51
N LYS A 366 -0.01 7.76 12.24
CA LYS A 366 -1.20 8.16 11.47
C LYS A 366 -1.47 7.14 10.37
N LEU A 367 -2.60 6.46 10.48
CA LEU A 367 -3.07 5.53 9.45
C LEU A 367 -4.07 6.20 8.52
N TYR A 368 -3.98 5.86 7.24
CA TYR A 368 -4.93 6.35 6.25
C TYR A 368 -6.30 5.71 6.47
N LEU A 369 -7.37 6.52 6.37
CA LEU A 369 -8.75 6.04 6.43
C LEU A 369 -9.45 6.44 5.13
N SER A 370 -9.72 5.44 4.29
CA SER A 370 -10.47 5.66 3.04
C SER A 370 -11.85 6.25 3.34
N GLY A 371 -12.20 7.33 2.63
CA GLY A 371 -13.47 8.05 2.82
C GLY A 371 -13.50 9.02 4.01
N LYS A 372 -12.40 9.19 4.77
CA LYS A 372 -12.33 10.15 5.87
C LYS A 372 -11.27 11.22 5.62
N SER A 373 -11.54 12.43 6.10
CA SER A 373 -10.62 13.57 6.02
C SER A 373 -9.54 13.55 7.10
N VAL A 374 -9.68 12.71 8.12
CA VAL A 374 -8.78 12.59 9.25
C VAL A 374 -8.20 11.17 9.33
N PRO A 375 -6.90 11.03 9.69
CA PRO A 375 -6.30 9.72 9.89
C PRO A 375 -6.76 9.08 11.20
N LEU A 376 -6.62 7.76 11.31
CA LEU A 376 -6.67 7.09 12.60
C LEU A 376 -5.34 7.32 13.33
N GLN A 377 -5.40 7.90 14.52
CA GLN A 377 -4.23 8.09 15.37
C GLN A 377 -3.99 6.85 16.24
N ILE A 378 -2.81 6.23 16.09
CA ILE A 378 -2.37 5.09 16.90
C ILE A 378 -1.67 5.62 18.15
N VAL A 379 -2.48 5.96 19.15
CA VAL A 379 -2.00 6.48 20.43
C VAL A 379 -2.75 5.84 21.59
N LYS A 380 -2.04 5.65 22.70
CA LYS A 380 -2.66 5.32 23.98
C LYS A 380 -3.20 6.58 24.63
N SER A 381 -4.52 6.70 24.65
CA SER A 381 -5.23 7.74 25.40
C SER A 381 -5.10 7.51 26.91
N SER A 382 -5.20 8.58 27.70
CA SER A 382 -5.28 8.53 29.17
C SER A 382 -6.49 7.72 29.68
N PHE A 383 -7.54 7.61 28.87
CA PHE A 383 -8.76 6.88 29.20
C PHE A 383 -8.76 5.43 28.69
N SER A 384 -7.83 5.09 27.79
CA SER A 384 -7.74 3.75 27.20
C SER A 384 -6.83 2.86 28.03
N LYS A 385 -7.29 1.64 28.29
CA LYS A 385 -6.47 0.57 28.90
C LYS A 385 -6.05 -0.41 27.83
N SER A 386 -4.80 -0.84 27.89
CA SER A 386 -4.28 -1.94 27.07
C SER A 386 -4.98 -3.25 27.44
N SER A 387 -5.08 -4.18 26.50
CA SER A 387 -5.74 -5.48 26.76
C SER A 387 -4.93 -6.32 27.74
N LYS A 388 -5.60 -7.25 28.43
CA LYS A 388 -4.95 -8.16 29.40
C LYS A 388 -3.94 -9.08 28.71
N ALA A 389 -4.32 -9.64 27.56
CA ALA A 389 -3.46 -10.51 26.75
C ALA A 389 -2.22 -9.75 26.27
N HIS A 390 -2.39 -8.53 25.77
CA HIS A 390 -1.27 -7.65 25.42
C HIS A 390 -0.35 -7.39 26.60
N SER A 391 -0.89 -6.99 27.75
CA SER A 391 -0.08 -6.70 28.95
C SER A 391 0.76 -7.90 29.41
N GLN A 392 0.24 -9.12 29.29
CA GLN A 392 0.98 -10.34 29.59
C GLN A 392 2.08 -10.62 28.55
N LYS A 393 1.75 -10.51 27.26
CA LYS A 393 2.70 -10.68 26.15
C LYS A 393 3.83 -9.68 26.21
N MET A 394 3.55 -8.40 26.44
CA MET A 394 4.58 -7.35 26.50
C MET A 394 5.52 -7.55 27.69
N LYS A 395 5.02 -8.02 28.84
CA LYS A 395 5.88 -8.41 29.97
C LYS A 395 6.86 -9.52 29.56
N LEU A 396 6.38 -10.57 28.88
CA LEU A 396 7.23 -11.67 28.40
C LEU A 396 8.18 -11.24 27.27
N ALA A 397 7.69 -10.40 26.35
CA ALA A 397 8.46 -9.94 25.20
C ALA A 397 9.62 -9.04 25.62
N TRP A 398 9.42 -8.20 26.65
CA TRP A 398 10.40 -7.21 27.10
C TRP A 398 11.21 -7.64 28.33
N ALA A 399 10.80 -8.65 29.09
CA ALA A 399 11.61 -9.18 30.19
C ALA A 399 12.82 -10.01 29.71
N SER A 400 12.81 -10.49 28.47
CA SER A 400 13.87 -11.29 27.87
C SER A 400 14.89 -10.49 27.05
N GLY A 401 14.87 -9.15 27.14
CA GLY A 401 15.67 -8.24 26.32
C GLY A 401 16.75 -7.50 27.09
#